data_AF-A0A250KRG0-F1
#
_entry.id   AF-A0A250KRG0-F1
#
_cell.length_a   1.000
_cell.length_b   1.000
_cell.length_c   1.000
_cell.angle_alpha   90.00
_cell.angle_beta   90.00
_cell.angle_gamma   90.00
#
_symmetry.space_group_name_H-M   'P 1'
#
loop_
_entity.id
_entity.type
_entity.pdbx_description
1 polymer ?
#
loop_
_entity_poly.entity_id
_entity_poly.type
_entity_poly.pdbx_seq_one_letter_code
_entity_poly.pdbx_strand_id
1 'polypeptide(L)'
;MSDWKAVIIGIEYLLMFKKTPSDYVDTMHDAILKRRGISFSREEVLEAISILKSTDIDISTLLPQPHSNKVLRNFFYKLEEKLNQHKENH
;
A
#
# COMPACT_ATOMS: atom_id res chain seq x y z
N MET A 1 -11.82 14.60 -3.05
CA MET A 1 -11.74 13.23 -2.54
C MET A 1 -10.56 12.60 -3.24
N SER A 2 -9.53 12.19 -2.49
CA SER A 2 -8.51 11.31 -3.08
C SER A 2 -9.25 10.01 -3.42
N ASP A 3 -9.12 9.55 -4.67
CA ASP A 3 -9.68 8.27 -5.04
C ASP A 3 -8.81 7.20 -4.37
N TRP A 4 -9.20 6.74 -3.18
CA TRP A 4 -8.43 5.77 -2.40
C TRP A 4 -8.06 4.54 -3.24
N LYS A 5 -8.90 4.18 -4.22
CA LYS A 5 -8.61 3.11 -5.18
C LYS A 5 -7.39 3.43 -6.04
N ALA A 6 -7.20 4.68 -6.48
CA ALA A 6 -6.03 5.09 -7.24
C ALA A 6 -4.73 4.94 -6.43
N VAL A 7 -4.77 5.21 -5.11
CA VAL A 7 -3.64 4.99 -4.22
C VAL A 7 -3.30 3.49 -4.13
N ILE A 8 -4.31 2.66 -3.88
CA ILE A 8 -4.17 1.20 -3.80
C ILE A 8 -3.65 0.63 -5.13
N ILE A 9 -4.27 1.00 -6.26
CA ILE A 9 -3.86 0.55 -7.61
C ILE A 9 -2.43 0.98 -7.92
N GLY A 10 -2.04 2.22 -7.59
CA GLY A 10 -0.69 2.72 -7.82
C GLY A 10 0.37 1.92 -7.07
N ILE A 11 0.06 1.49 -5.83
CA ILE A 11 0.95 0.62 -5.05
C ILE A 11 0.93 -0.81 -5.60
N GLU A 12 -0.24 -1.37 -5.92
CA GLU A 12 -0.38 -2.71 -6.50
C GLU A 12 0.40 -2.87 -7.80
N TYR A 13 0.38 -1.85 -8.67
CA TYR A 13 1.16 -1.82 -9.91
C TYR A 13 2.66 -2.02 -9.66
N LEU A 14 3.20 -1.54 -8.54
CA LEU A 14 4.61 -1.75 -8.20
C LEU A 14 4.86 -3.17 -7.67
N LEU A 15 3.87 -3.78 -7.02
CA LEU A 15 3.95 -5.12 -6.43
C LEU A 15 3.76 -6.23 -7.46
N MET A 16 3.04 -5.98 -8.57
CA MET A 16 2.75 -7.01 -9.58
C MET A 16 4.03 -7.62 -10.17
N PHE A 17 5.13 -6.87 -10.21
CA PHE A 17 6.44 -7.31 -10.71
C PHE A 17 7.31 -7.99 -9.64
N LYS A 18 6.81 -8.09 -8.40
CA LYS A 18 7.55 -8.69 -7.28
C LYS A 18 7.05 -10.10 -7.04
N LYS A 19 7.98 -11.05 -6.96
CA LYS A 19 7.65 -12.45 -6.63
C LYS A 19 7.05 -12.58 -5.23
N THR A 20 7.58 -11.83 -4.28
CA THR A 20 7.17 -11.85 -2.88
C THR A 20 6.89 -10.41 -2.41
N PRO A 21 5.63 -9.94 -2.46
CA PRO A 21 5.29 -8.57 -2.10
C PRO A 21 5.75 -8.15 -0.69
N SER A 22 5.71 -9.06 0.28
CA SER A 22 6.11 -8.76 1.66
C SER A 22 7.55 -8.28 1.81
N ASP A 23 8.45 -8.72 0.94
CA ASP A 23 9.86 -8.31 0.97
C ASP A 23 10.05 -6.85 0.54
N TYR A 24 9.00 -6.25 -0.03
CA TYR A 24 9.01 -4.89 -0.55
C TYR A 24 8.40 -3.86 0.39
N VAL A 25 7.91 -4.27 1.57
CA VAL A 25 7.27 -3.35 2.54
C VAL A 25 8.21 -2.23 2.95
N ASP A 26 9.46 -2.55 3.28
CA ASP A 26 10.47 -1.55 3.66
C ASP A 26 10.82 -0.60 2.52
N THR A 27 10.92 -1.14 1.30
CA THR A 27 11.20 -0.31 0.12
C THR A 27 10.04 0.65 -0.17
N MET A 28 8.81 0.18 -0.03
CA MET A 28 7.60 0.98 -0.22
C MET A 28 7.48 2.07 0.84
N HIS A 29 7.69 1.72 2.10
CA HIS A 29 7.74 2.66 3.22
C HIS A 29 8.74 3.80 2.94
N ASP A 30 9.98 3.45 2.56
CA ASP A 30 11.02 4.42 2.24
C ASP A 30 10.68 5.29 1.04
N ALA A 31 10.07 4.72 -0.01
CA ALA A 31 9.64 5.44 -1.20
C ALA A 31 8.57 6.49 -0.86
N ILE A 32 7.59 6.13 -0.01
CA ILE A 32 6.52 7.03 0.45
C ILE A 32 7.09 8.16 1.30
N LEU A 33 7.92 7.87 2.31
CA LEU A 33 8.48 8.90 3.19
C LEU A 33 9.42 9.85 2.45
N LYS A 34 10.27 9.31 1.57
CA LYS A 34 11.25 10.10 0.81
C LYS A 34 10.67 10.69 -0.48
N ARG A 35 9.37 10.47 -0.76
CA ARG A 35 8.66 10.85 -2.00
C ARG A 35 9.42 10.46 -3.27
N ARG A 36 10.04 9.28 -3.29
CA ARG A 36 10.83 8.77 -4.42
C ARG A 36 9.97 7.90 -5.33
N GLY A 37 9.57 8.45 -6.47
CA GLY A 37 8.78 7.69 -7.47
C GLY A 37 7.36 7.36 -7.04
N ILE A 38 6.89 7.91 -5.91
CA ILE A 38 5.52 7.81 -5.42
C ILE A 38 4.96 9.22 -5.20
N SER A 39 3.82 9.48 -5.83
CA SER A 39 3.11 10.76 -5.74
C SER A 39 2.25 10.89 -4.49
N PHE A 40 1.93 9.78 -3.83
CA PHE A 40 1.09 9.74 -2.65
C PHE A 40 1.88 10.05 -1.38
N SER A 41 1.33 10.95 -0.57
CA SER A 41 1.81 11.22 0.79
C SER A 41 1.54 10.03 1.71
N ARG A 42 2.25 10.03 2.84
CA ARG A 42 2.01 9.06 3.93
C ARG A 42 0.55 9.09 4.38
N GLU A 43 -0.02 10.27 4.54
CA GLU A 43 -1.38 10.49 5.02
C GLU A 43 -2.42 9.93 4.03
N GLU A 44 -2.24 10.17 2.72
CA GLU A 44 -3.10 9.60 1.68
C GLU A 44 -3.04 8.06 1.65
N VAL A 45 -1.85 7.49 1.85
CA VAL A 45 -1.68 6.04 1.91
C VAL A 45 -2.36 5.45 3.15
N LEU A 46 -2.19 6.07 4.31
CA LEU A 46 -2.84 5.63 5.55
C LEU A 46 -4.38 5.74 5.46
N GLU A 47 -4.89 6.82 4.89
CA GLU A 47 -6.33 7.00 4.63
C GLU A 47 -6.86 5.90 3.69
N ALA A 48 -6.16 5.64 2.58
CA ALA A 48 -6.57 4.61 1.64
C ALA A 48 -6.57 3.21 2.25
N ILE A 49 -5.58 2.88 3.09
CA ILE A 49 -5.52 1.59 3.79
C ILE A 49 -6.63 1.49 4.85
N SER A 50 -6.96 2.58 5.54
CA SER A 50 -8.07 2.62 6.50
C SER A 50 -9.41 2.31 5.81
N ILE A 51 -9.66 2.91 4.64
CA ILE A 51 -10.85 2.61 3.82
C ILE A 51 -10.81 1.17 3.30
N LEU A 52 -9.65 0.68 2.86
CA LEU A 52 -9.50 -0.72 2.43
C LEU A 52 -9.88 -1.71 3.54
N LYS A 53 -9.53 -1.43 4.80
CA LYS A 53 -9.89 -2.26 5.96
C LYS A 53 -11.38 -2.29 6.25
N SER A 54 -12.11 -1.22 5.93
CA SER A 54 -13.55 -1.13 6.17
C SER A 54 -14.41 -1.66 5.02
N THR A 55 -13.79 -2.20 3.95
CA THR A 55 -14.49 -2.73 2.78
C THR A 55 -14.17 -4.21 2.54
N ASP A 56 -15.16 -4.94 2.01
CA ASP A 56 -15.04 -6.35 1.62
C ASP A 56 -14.58 -6.55 0.17
N ILE A 57 -14.06 -5.49 -0.46
CA ILE A 57 -13.64 -5.55 -1.86
C ILE A 57 -12.46 -6.52 -2.03
N ASP A 58 -12.53 -7.35 -3.08
CA ASP A 58 -11.36 -8.11 -3.53
C ASP A 58 -10.44 -7.19 -4.31
N ILE A 59 -9.34 -6.78 -3.68
CA ILE A 59 -8.40 -5.85 -4.32
C ILE A 59 -7.64 -6.46 -5.49
N SER A 60 -7.51 -7.79 -5.55
CA SER A 60 -6.90 -8.45 -6.73
C SER A 60 -7.70 -8.29 -8.01
N THR A 61 -8.94 -7.77 -7.92
CA THR A 61 -9.79 -7.44 -9.07
C THR A 61 -9.63 -5.99 -9.55
N LEU A 62 -8.97 -5.12 -8.79
CA LEU A 62 -8.80 -3.70 -9.16
C LEU A 62 -7.78 -3.53 -10.28
N LEU A 63 -6.79 -4.43 -10.36
CA LEU A 63 -5.74 -4.45 -11.37
C LEU A 63 -5.41 -5.90 -11.74
N PRO A 64 -5.27 -6.26 -13.02
CA PRO A 64 -4.79 -7.59 -13.41
C PRO A 64 -3.36 -7.84 -12.90
N GLN A 65 -3.21 -8.76 -11.94
CA GLN A 65 -1.92 -9.00 -11.26
C GLN A 65 -1.85 -10.42 -10.65
N PRO A 66 -0.65 -10.96 -10.37
CA PRO A 66 -0.48 -12.38 -10.01
C PRO A 66 -0.77 -12.70 -8.54
N HIS A 67 -0.95 -11.69 -7.69
CA HIS A 67 -1.08 -11.88 -6.25
C HIS A 67 -2.52 -12.04 -5.82
N SER A 68 -2.78 -12.89 -4.83
CA SER A 68 -4.14 -13.01 -4.28
C SER A 68 -4.51 -11.81 -3.40
N ASN A 69 -5.82 -11.57 -3.24
CA ASN A 69 -6.37 -10.60 -2.28
C ASN A 69 -5.71 -10.68 -0.90
N LYS A 70 -5.53 -11.91 -0.39
CA LYS A 70 -4.90 -12.17 0.92
C LYS A 70 -3.45 -11.66 0.98
N VAL A 71 -2.68 -11.91 -0.08
CA VAL A 71 -1.27 -11.49 -0.16
C VAL A 71 -1.18 -9.96 -0.17
N LEU A 72 -1.99 -9.31 -0.99
CA LEU A 72 -2.03 -7.85 -1.09
C LEU A 72 -2.51 -7.18 0.21
N ARG A 73 -3.59 -7.67 0.83
CA ARG A 73 -4.08 -7.11 2.10
C ARG A 73 -3.04 -7.22 3.20
N ASN A 74 -2.37 -8.36 3.29
CA ASN A 74 -1.27 -8.54 4.24
C ASN A 74 -0.12 -7.57 3.97
N PHE A 75 0.20 -7.28 2.69
CA PHE A 75 1.18 -6.24 2.36
C PHE A 75 0.76 -4.86 2.86
N PHE A 76 -0.47 -4.42 2.56
CA PHE A 76 -0.98 -3.10 2.97
C PHE A 76 -1.03 -2.95 4.49
N TYR A 77 -1.42 -3.98 5.23
CA TYR A 77 -1.47 -3.90 6.70
C TYR A 77 -0.08 -3.78 7.31
N LYS A 78 0.91 -4.53 6.79
CA LYS A 78 2.30 -4.38 7.22
C LYS A 78 2.88 -3.00 6.86
N LEU A 79 2.51 -2.47 5.70
CA LEU A 79 2.92 -1.14 5.27
C LEU A 79 2.36 -0.05 6.22
N GLU A 80 1.10 -0.15 6.60
CA GLU A 80 0.47 0.75 7.57
C GLU A 80 1.14 0.67 8.96
N GLU A 81 1.42 -0.53 9.46
CA GLU A 81 2.16 -0.71 10.73
C GLU A 81 3.50 0.03 10.69
N LYS A 82 4.27 -0.15 9.61
CA LYS A 82 5.55 0.55 9.37
C LYS A 82 5.39 2.06 9.31
N LEU A 83 4.43 2.56 8.51
CA LEU A 83 4.19 4.00 8.37
C LEU A 83 3.72 4.66 9.68
N ASN A 84 3.10 3.90 10.59
CA ASN A 84 2.71 4.38 11.91
C ASN A 84 3.85 4.36 12.93
N GLN A 85 4.79 3.41 12.87
CA GLN A 85 5.99 3.39 13.73
C GLN A 85 6.87 4.63 13.57
N HIS A 86 6.85 5.28 12.40
CA HIS A 86 7.63 6.50 12.16
C HIS A 86 7.06 7.77 12.85
N LYS A 87 5.95 7.69 13.59
CA LYS A 87 5.41 8.81 14.39
C LYS A 87 6.11 9.01 15.74
N GLU A 88 6.87 8.04 16.24
CA GLU A 88 7.35 8.05 17.64
C GLU A 88 8.73 8.69 17.86
N ASN A 89 9.37 9.27 16.83
CA ASN A 89 10.74 9.79 16.91
C ASN A 89 10.88 11.32 16.79
N HIS A 90 9.83 12.10 17.04
CA HIS A 90 9.89 13.57 17.04
C HIS A 90 9.20 14.18 18.25
#